data_AF-A0A2V8ENH1-F1
#
_entry.id   AF-A0A2V8ENH1-F1
#
_cell.length_a   1.000
_cell.length_b   1.000
_cell.length_c   1.000
_cell.angle_alpha   90.00
_cell.angle_beta   90.00
_cell.angle_gamma   90.00
#
_symmetry.space_group_name_H-M   'P 1'
#
loop_
_entity.id
_entity.type
_entity.pdbx_description
1 polymer ?
#
loop_
_entity_poly.entity_id
_entity_poly.type
_entity_poly.pdbx_seq_one_letter_code
_entity_poly.pdbx_strand_id
1 'polypeptide(L)'
;DLADLYARLAAHAGASGVYHANDEGDERVNDIVGAIRPYLPVKPDVRYVPIEEARTKMGAYAEALALDQVVRSPRARALGWTPSLHSVAGNAARLLEEWRASRN
;
A
#
# COMPACT_ATOMS: atom_id res chain seq x y z
N ASP A 1 -8.09 7.14 5.87
CA ASP A 1 -6.71 7.69 5.85
C ASP A 1 -6.46 8.71 4.76
N LEU A 2 -6.44 8.35 3.48
CA LEU A 2 -6.15 9.31 2.40
C LEU A 2 -7.12 10.49 2.38
N ALA A 3 -8.43 10.24 2.48
CA ALA A 3 -9.44 11.30 2.52
C ALA A 3 -9.29 12.22 3.75
N ASP A 4 -8.89 11.66 4.91
CA ASP A 4 -8.63 12.44 6.13
C ASP A 4 -7.44 13.38 5.95
N LEU A 5 -6.36 12.92 5.31
CA LEU A 5 -5.22 13.80 4.99
C LEU A 5 -5.63 14.92 4.04
N TYR A 6 -6.43 14.61 3.01
CA TYR A 6 -6.95 15.64 2.10
C TYR A 6 -7.80 16.69 2.82
N ALA A 7 -8.70 16.27 3.72
CA ALA A 7 -9.51 17.20 4.51
C ALA A 7 -8.64 18.13 5.37
N ARG A 8 -7.59 17.59 6.01
CA ARG A 8 -6.63 18.39 6.80
C ARG A 8 -5.85 19.38 5.95
N LEU A 9 -5.41 18.96 4.76
CA LEU A 9 -4.70 19.83 3.82
C LEU A 9 -5.60 20.97 3.34
N ALA A 10 -6.85 20.68 2.99
CA ALA A 10 -7.81 21.69 2.57
C ALA A 10 -8.13 22.70 3.68
N ALA A 11 -8.14 22.26 4.94
CA ALA A 11 -8.39 23.12 6.10
C ALA A 11 -7.17 23.93 6.57
N HIS A 12 -5.95 23.55 6.16
CA HIS A 12 -4.73 24.16 6.66
C HIS A 12 -4.22 25.24 5.68
N ALA A 13 -4.40 26.51 6.03
CA ALA A 13 -4.08 27.65 5.15
C ALA A 13 -2.62 27.69 4.62
N GLY A 14 -1.67 27.13 5.38
CA GLY A 14 -0.25 27.03 4.96
C GLY A 14 0.12 25.75 4.21
N ALA A 15 -0.83 24.86 3.90
CA ALA A 15 -0.54 23.61 3.21
C ALA A 15 -0.10 23.89 1.75
N SER A 16 1.07 23.39 1.38
CA SER A 16 1.62 23.54 0.03
C SER A 16 2.70 22.49 -0.25
N GLY A 17 2.92 22.13 -1.52
CA GLY A 17 3.92 21.12 -1.90
C GLY A 17 3.46 19.68 -1.68
N VAL A 18 4.42 18.77 -1.43
CA VAL A 18 4.18 17.32 -1.41
C VAL A 18 3.99 16.79 0.01
N TYR A 19 2.96 15.96 0.18
CA TYR A 19 2.66 15.21 1.40
C TYR A 19 2.48 13.74 1.05
N HIS A 20 3.16 12.85 1.78
CA HIS A 20 3.00 11.41 1.61
C HIS A 20 1.86 10.90 2.49
N ALA A 21 1.04 10.02 1.92
CA ALA A 21 -0.18 9.51 2.52
C ALA A 21 -0.09 7.98 2.64
N ASN A 22 0.78 7.50 3.53
CA ASN A 22 0.95 6.09 3.81
C ASN A 22 0.96 5.83 5.32
N ASP A 23 0.89 4.56 5.70
CA ASP A 23 0.95 4.09 7.08
C ASP A 23 2.39 3.98 7.63
N GLU A 24 3.39 4.29 6.79
CA GLU A 24 4.82 4.17 7.05
C GLU A 24 5.28 2.73 7.40
N GLY A 25 4.47 1.72 7.06
CA GLY A 25 4.84 0.33 7.21
C GLY A 25 6.02 -0.06 6.33
N ASP A 26 6.88 -0.95 6.83
CA ASP A 26 8.05 -1.49 6.12
C ASP A 26 7.81 -2.91 5.57
N GLU A 27 6.53 -3.24 5.30
CA GLU A 27 6.12 -4.56 4.84
C GLU A 27 6.62 -4.83 3.42
N ARG A 28 7.18 -6.01 3.20
CA ARG A 28 7.54 -6.48 1.87
C ARG A 28 6.31 -7.09 1.19
N VAL A 29 6.33 -7.14 -0.14
CA VAL A 29 5.29 -7.84 -0.92
C VAL A 29 5.09 -9.28 -0.43
N ASN A 30 6.16 -9.99 -0.10
CA ASN A 30 6.09 -11.36 0.42
C ASN A 30 5.41 -11.46 1.80
N ASP A 31 5.54 -10.43 2.65
CA ASP A 31 4.87 -10.39 3.95
C ASP A 31 3.36 -10.27 3.75
N ILE A 32 2.93 -9.41 2.83
CA ILE A 32 1.53 -9.23 2.45
C ILE A 32 0.95 -10.52 1.84
N VAL A 33 1.67 -11.16 0.91
CA VAL A 33 1.24 -12.45 0.32
C VAL A 33 1.13 -13.52 1.41
N GLY A 34 2.10 -13.59 2.32
CA GLY A 34 2.08 -14.50 3.46
C GLY A 34 0.87 -14.31 4.35
N ALA A 35 0.47 -13.06 4.61
CA ALA A 35 -0.68 -12.73 5.44
C ALA A 35 -2.04 -13.00 4.77
N ILE A 36 -2.14 -12.84 3.45
CA ILE A 36 -3.38 -13.12 2.71
C ILE A 36 -3.59 -14.63 2.51
N ARG A 37 -2.50 -15.39 2.35
CA ARG A 37 -2.51 -16.82 2.00
C ARG A 37 -3.46 -17.70 2.84
N PRO A 38 -3.56 -17.56 4.18
CA PRO A 38 -4.46 -18.40 5.00
C PRO A 38 -5.95 -18.22 4.67
N TYR A 39 -6.34 -17.09 4.06
CA TYR A 39 -7.73 -16.75 3.78
C TYR A 39 -8.17 -17.07 2.35
N LEU A 40 -7.28 -17.64 1.54
CA LEU A 40 -7.54 -18.06 0.16
C LEU A 40 -7.70 -19.58 0.08
N PRO A 41 -8.72 -20.08 -0.64
CA PRO A 41 -8.94 -21.52 -0.79
C PRO A 41 -7.88 -22.20 -1.67
N VAL A 42 -7.14 -21.41 -2.46
CA VAL A 42 -6.09 -21.89 -3.36
C VAL A 42 -4.73 -21.52 -2.79
N LYS A 43 -3.80 -22.48 -2.76
CA LYS A 43 -2.39 -22.20 -2.48
C LYS A 43 -1.80 -21.48 -3.69
N PRO A 44 -1.41 -20.20 -3.58
CA PRO A 44 -0.85 -19.47 -4.72
C PRO A 44 0.50 -20.09 -5.10
N ASP A 45 0.68 -20.37 -6.39
CA ASP A 45 1.97 -20.72 -7.00
C ASP A 45 2.73 -19.42 -7.28
N VAL A 46 3.45 -18.93 -6.26
CA VAL A 46 4.24 -17.70 -6.37
C VAL A 46 5.49 -18.00 -7.22
N ARG A 47 5.55 -17.42 -8.41
CA ARG A 47 6.68 -17.55 -9.33
C ARG A 47 7.51 -16.28 -9.35
N TYR A 48 8.83 -16.45 -9.26
CA TYR A 48 9.76 -15.36 -9.49
C TYR A 48 9.93 -15.13 -10.98
N VAL A 49 9.71 -13.90 -11.42
CA VAL A 49 9.88 -13.49 -12.83
C VAL A 49 11.09 -12.55 -12.89
N PRO A 50 12.15 -12.89 -13.65
CA PRO A 50 13.27 -11.98 -13.86
C PRO A 50 12.82 -10.66 -14.46
N ILE A 51 13.46 -9.55 -14.06
CA ILE A 51 13.05 -8.21 -14.49
C ILE A 51 13.09 -8.04 -16.02
N GLU A 52 14.05 -8.65 -16.70
CA GLU A 52 14.13 -8.62 -18.17
C GLU A 52 12.90 -9.25 -18.83
N GLU A 53 12.42 -10.37 -18.29
CA GLU A 53 11.20 -11.02 -18.76
C GLU A 53 9.97 -10.14 -18.45
N ALA A 54 9.87 -9.60 -17.23
CA ALA A 54 8.76 -8.75 -16.83
C ALA A 54 8.66 -7.47 -17.68
N ARG A 55 9.80 -6.87 -18.06
CA ARG A 55 9.87 -5.70 -18.95
C ARG A 55 9.23 -5.96 -20.31
N THR A 56 9.37 -7.16 -20.87
CA THR A 56 8.77 -7.48 -22.19
C THR A 56 7.25 -7.32 -22.20
N LYS A 57 6.60 -7.56 -21.06
CA LYS A 57 5.15 -7.48 -20.91
C LYS A 57 4.66 -6.16 -20.32
N MET A 58 5.39 -5.59 -19.37
CA MET A 58 4.93 -4.48 -18.53
C MET A 58 5.72 -3.18 -18.74
N GLY A 59 6.81 -3.21 -19.52
CA GLY A 59 7.66 -2.05 -19.78
C GLY A 59 8.17 -1.40 -18.49
N ALA A 60 8.11 -0.06 -18.44
CA ALA A 60 8.53 0.73 -17.27
C ALA A 60 7.76 0.41 -15.97
N TYR A 61 6.57 -0.19 -16.08
CA TYR A 61 5.80 -0.60 -14.90
C TYR A 61 6.46 -1.78 -14.16
N ALA A 62 7.18 -2.66 -14.87
CA ALA A 62 7.96 -3.73 -14.23
C ALA A 62 9.05 -3.16 -13.32
N GLU A 63 9.72 -2.08 -13.78
CA GLU A 63 10.76 -1.41 -13.01
C GLU A 63 10.20 -0.81 -11.74
N ALA A 64 9.06 -0.13 -11.83
CA ALA A 64 8.41 0.48 -10.67
C ALA A 64 8.06 -0.55 -9.59
N LEU A 65 7.65 -1.76 -9.99
CA LEU A 65 7.34 -2.86 -9.06
C LEU A 65 8.58 -3.55 -8.47
N ALA A 66 9.73 -3.47 -9.15
CA ALA A 66 10.97 -4.07 -8.69
C ALA A 66 11.76 -3.17 -7.71
N LEU A 67 11.35 -1.91 -7.56
CA LEU A 67 11.98 -0.97 -6.63
C LEU A 67 11.44 -1.16 -5.20
N ASP A 68 12.34 -1.32 -4.24
CA ASP A 68 12.01 -1.19 -2.83
C ASP A 68 11.89 0.29 -2.46
N GLN A 69 10.68 0.76 -2.19
CA GLN A 69 10.41 2.15 -1.82
C GLN A 69 9.94 2.23 -0.37
N VAL A 70 10.77 2.83 0.47
CA VAL A 70 10.42 3.16 1.85
C VAL A 70 10.14 4.65 1.92
N VAL A 71 8.86 5.01 1.99
CA VAL A 71 8.40 6.41 1.99
C VAL A 71 7.92 6.78 3.39
N ARG A 72 8.44 7.88 3.94
CA ARG A 72 8.02 8.43 5.24
C ARG A 72 7.14 9.65 5.06
N SER A 73 6.34 9.95 6.07
CA SER A 73 5.27 10.95 6.01
C SER A 73 5.44 12.11 7.00
N PRO A 74 6.66 12.66 7.25
CA PRO A 74 6.89 13.62 8.33
C PRO A 74 6.06 14.91 8.18
N ARG A 75 5.83 15.36 6.94
CA ARG A 75 5.00 16.55 6.67
C ARG A 75 3.52 16.31 6.97
N ALA A 76 3.02 15.10 6.69
CA ALA A 76 1.65 14.73 7.04
C ALA A 76 1.51 14.59 8.57
N ARG A 77 2.49 13.96 9.23
CA ARG A 77 2.55 13.88 10.70
C ARG A 77 2.55 15.25 11.36
N ALA A 78 3.27 16.23 10.80
CA ALA A 78 3.28 17.60 11.30
C ALA A 78 1.91 18.31 11.24
N LEU A 79 0.98 17.85 10.38
CA LEU A 79 -0.42 18.30 10.36
C LEU A 79 -1.32 17.57 11.37
N GLY A 80 -0.72 16.77 12.26
CA GLY A 80 -1.44 15.89 13.18
C GLY A 80 -2.19 14.76 12.48
N TRP A 81 -1.84 14.44 11.22
CA TRP A 81 -2.40 13.30 10.52
C TRP A 81 -1.79 12.01 11.05
N THR A 82 -2.64 11.07 11.44
CA THR A 82 -2.27 9.73 11.87
C THR A 82 -3.21 8.76 11.15
N PRO A 83 -2.71 7.87 10.28
CA PRO A 83 -3.55 6.90 9.61
C PRO A 83 -4.18 5.98 10.66
N SER A 84 -5.45 5.59 10.47
CA SER A 84 -6.13 4.67 11.38
C SER A 84 -5.81 3.21 11.05
N LEU A 85 -5.54 2.92 9.78
CA LEU A 85 -5.16 1.60 9.32
C LEU A 85 -3.64 1.50 9.16
N HIS A 86 -3.01 0.72 10.03
CA HIS A 86 -1.59 0.39 9.93
C HIS A 86 -1.42 -1.06 9.55
N SER A 87 -0.44 -1.35 8.68
CA SER A 87 -0.10 -2.69 8.20
C SER A 87 -1.22 -3.35 7.40
N VAL A 88 -0.91 -3.64 6.13
CA VAL A 88 -1.78 -4.44 5.28
C VAL A 88 -1.81 -5.88 5.78
N ALA A 89 -0.66 -6.44 6.16
CA ALA A 89 -0.58 -7.82 6.64
C ALA A 89 -1.41 -8.04 7.91
N GLY A 90 -1.32 -7.11 8.87
CA GLY A 90 -2.08 -7.14 10.13
C GLY A 90 -3.59 -6.98 9.93
N ASN A 91 -4.03 -6.52 8.75
CA ASN A 91 -5.44 -6.30 8.43
C ASN A 91 -5.93 -7.17 7.26
N ALA A 92 -5.15 -8.16 6.83
CA ALA A 92 -5.42 -8.95 5.62
C ALA A 92 -6.82 -9.59 5.61
N ALA A 93 -7.27 -10.13 6.75
CA ALA A 93 -8.60 -10.73 6.89
C ALA A 93 -9.72 -9.71 6.60
N ARG A 94 -9.70 -8.58 7.32
CA ARG A 94 -10.68 -7.50 7.21
C ARG A 94 -10.71 -6.93 5.79
N LEU A 95 -9.54 -6.64 5.22
CA LEU A 95 -9.42 -6.08 3.87
C LEU A 95 -9.96 -7.05 2.80
N LEU A 96 -9.71 -8.35 2.95
CA LEU A 96 -10.24 -9.36 2.04
C LEU A 96 -11.76 -9.47 2.12
N GLU A 97 -12.34 -9.39 3.32
CA GLU A 97 -13.79 -9.38 3.53
C GLU A 97 -14.44 -8.14 2.91
N GLU A 98 -13.87 -6.96 3.12
CA GLU A 98 -14.35 -5.71 2.50
C GLU A 98 -14.31 -5.78 0.97
N TRP A 99 -13.23 -6.33 0.40
CA TRP A 99 -13.14 -6.56 -1.03
C TRP A 99 -14.23 -7.52 -1.55
N ARG A 100 -14.48 -8.64 -0.84
CA ARG A 100 -15.55 -9.58 -1.21
C ARG A 100 -16.93 -8.91 -1.16
N ALA A 101 -17.20 -8.14 -0.10
CA ALA A 101 -18.45 -7.43 0.07
C ALA A 101 -18.69 -6.39 -1.05
N SER A 102 -17.64 -5.72 -1.53
CA SER A 102 -17.75 -4.74 -2.63
C SER A 102 -18.09 -5.34 -4.00
N ARG A 103 -18.01 -6.67 -4.14
CA ARG A 103 -18.23 -7.41 -5.39
C ARG A 103 -19.58 -8.13 -5.46
N ASN A 104 -20.31 -8.16 -4.35
CA ASN A 104 -21.68 -8.65 -4.27
C ASN A 104 -22.66 -7.49 -4.40
#